data_AF-A0A3M9M9G6-F1
#
_entry.id   AF-A0A3M9M9G6-F1
#
_cell.length_a   1.000
_cell.length_b   1.000
_cell.length_c   1.000
_cell.angle_alpha   90.00
_cell.angle_beta   90.00
_cell.angle_gamma   90.00
#
_symmetry.space_group_name_H-M   'P 1'
#
loop_
_entity.id
_entity.type
_entity.pdbx_description
1 polymer ?
#
loop_
_entity_poly.entity_id
_entity_poly.type
_entity_poly.pdbx_seq_one_letter_code
_entity_poly.pdbx_strand_id
1 'polypeptide(L)'
;MKTSSSEIRLPKRQLVIFLALIFFLNLVFIAGTWVFTWYYNSFTFVSREEFQVVFQKPTFLVLSQFNLASENVVATWYSSMLLLISGLGCLLCFISDTVSFTQAKEKALSYGWLGLSFIFILLSVDEVGSFHETIGDSAVFSVFGNDFVWAAFYFLIALVGLYMVGFGLIRLRSNNIAFLASAVGVLLFLSNPFQEYIEIKAYEEAANPASWHRPIGLLLLEEGTELFGSWSFMLATFVYMSGSQRTTGEKKTGSVLGAFLPLPYSRKQFLGAILLVVCALSLILATVLAYDQGPKDAEAGILENWFPSALAFAVALFCFHKGTLKTISGSIYLALAILSMGISAFYGSNVFQYYFFWGTGLTFGLLFRAFMALTSFAIAMVLWRQASSPSSRITLLLWALFLSAAFFIGRESSLEFVFIAYSLLALSLASSFKQTLAASPKPSVKVYKL
;
A
#
# COMPACT_ATOMS: atom_id res chain seq x y z
N MET A 1 -25.09 28.87 5.83
CA MET A 1 -23.66 29.03 5.47
C MET A 1 -23.28 27.93 4.48
N LYS A 2 -22.87 28.27 3.25
CA LYS A 2 -22.29 27.28 2.31
C LYS A 2 -20.88 26.95 2.81
N THR A 3 -20.68 25.75 3.34
CA THR A 3 -19.33 25.25 3.62
C THR A 3 -18.62 25.06 2.30
N SER A 4 -17.49 25.75 2.09
CA SER A 4 -16.64 25.49 0.93
C SER A 4 -16.06 24.08 1.09
N SER A 5 -16.63 23.08 0.40
CA SER A 5 -16.08 21.74 0.36
C SER A 5 -14.70 21.80 -0.30
N SER A 6 -13.70 21.26 0.39
CA SER A 6 -12.39 21.01 -0.20
C SER A 6 -12.53 19.93 -1.27
N GLU A 7 -12.20 20.27 -2.51
CA GLU A 7 -12.22 19.34 -3.64
C GLU A 7 -10.79 18.91 -3.99
N ILE A 8 -10.53 17.61 -4.03
CA ILE A 8 -9.35 17.04 -4.69
C ILE A 8 -9.74 16.72 -6.12
N ARG A 9 -9.00 17.25 -7.10
CA ARG A 9 -9.19 16.97 -8.52
C ARG A 9 -7.98 16.25 -9.07
N LEU A 10 -8.20 15.05 -9.61
CA LEU A 10 -7.18 14.30 -10.34
C LEU A 10 -7.51 14.35 -11.84
N PRO A 11 -6.74 15.08 -12.66
CA PRO A 11 -6.92 15.11 -14.10
C PRO A 11 -6.83 13.70 -14.69
N LYS A 12 -7.69 13.36 -15.66
CA LYS A 12 -7.67 12.07 -16.37
C LYS A 12 -6.27 11.65 -16.83
N ARG A 13 -5.48 12.58 -17.38
CA ARG A 13 -4.11 12.31 -17.83
C ARG A 13 -3.22 11.81 -16.70
N GLN A 14 -3.32 12.37 -15.49
CA GLN A 14 -2.53 11.93 -14.35
C GLN A 14 -2.95 10.52 -13.89
N LEU A 15 -4.26 10.24 -13.86
CA LEU A 15 -4.77 8.90 -13.54
C LEU A 15 -4.30 7.84 -14.54
N VAL A 16 -4.32 8.15 -15.83
CA VAL A 16 -3.82 7.24 -16.88
C VAL A 16 -2.32 6.99 -16.73
N ILE A 17 -1.53 8.04 -16.51
CA ILE A 17 -0.08 7.90 -16.28
C ILE A 17 0.19 7.06 -15.03
N PHE A 18 -0.56 7.30 -13.95
CA PHE A 18 -0.43 6.53 -12.72
C PHE A 18 -0.75 5.05 -12.92
N LEU A 19 -1.89 4.73 -13.56
CA LEU A 19 -2.24 3.34 -13.88
C LEU A 19 -1.23 2.67 -14.80
N ALA A 20 -0.71 3.38 -15.80
CA ALA A 20 0.32 2.86 -16.71
C ALA A 20 1.64 2.61 -15.98
N LEU A 21 2.02 3.48 -15.05
CA LEU A 21 3.22 3.30 -14.23
C LEU A 21 3.10 2.04 -13.35
N ILE A 22 1.97 1.86 -12.66
CA ILE A 22 1.73 0.66 -11.85
C ILE A 22 1.73 -0.60 -12.72
N PHE A 23 1.08 -0.56 -13.89
CA PHE A 23 1.12 -1.68 -14.83
C PHE A 23 2.56 -2.03 -15.26
N PHE A 24 3.39 -1.01 -15.55
CA PHE A 24 4.78 -1.21 -15.87
C PHE A 24 5.58 -1.78 -14.69
N LEU A 25 5.35 -1.30 -13.47
CA LEU A 25 5.99 -1.83 -12.26
C LEU A 25 5.61 -3.30 -12.02
N ASN A 26 4.36 -3.69 -12.23
CA ASN A 26 3.95 -5.11 -12.18
C ASN A 26 4.80 -5.96 -13.14
N LEU A 27 4.99 -5.52 -14.38
CA LEU A 27 5.83 -6.22 -15.34
C LEU A 27 7.30 -6.29 -14.91
N VAL A 28 7.83 -5.22 -14.29
CA VAL A 28 9.19 -5.20 -13.76
C VAL A 28 9.37 -6.23 -12.65
N PHE A 29 8.43 -6.34 -11.71
CA PHE A 29 8.52 -7.32 -10.63
C PHE A 29 8.36 -8.75 -11.15
N ILE A 30 7.42 -9.03 -12.05
CA ILE A 30 7.30 -10.36 -12.68
C ILE A 30 8.58 -10.74 -13.43
N ALA A 31 9.15 -9.83 -14.22
CA ALA A 31 10.41 -10.07 -14.91
C ALA A 31 11.58 -10.25 -13.94
N GLY A 32 11.57 -9.51 -12.83
CA GLY A 32 12.56 -9.62 -11.76
C GLY A 32 12.49 -10.98 -11.04
N THR A 33 11.29 -11.45 -10.68
CA THR A 33 11.05 -12.81 -10.17
C THR A 33 11.60 -13.85 -11.14
N TRP A 34 11.28 -13.75 -12.43
CA TRP A 34 11.79 -14.68 -13.44
C TRP A 34 13.33 -14.72 -13.49
N VAL A 35 13.98 -13.55 -13.53
CA VAL A 35 15.44 -13.45 -13.55
C VAL A 35 16.05 -14.01 -12.27
N PHE A 36 15.46 -13.72 -11.11
CA PHE A 36 15.91 -14.26 -9.83
C PHE A 36 15.81 -15.78 -9.80
N THR A 37 14.66 -16.37 -10.16
CA THR A 37 14.47 -17.83 -10.15
C THR A 37 15.40 -18.52 -11.14
N TRP A 38 15.60 -17.94 -12.34
CA TRP A 38 16.56 -18.46 -13.31
C TRP A 38 18.00 -18.41 -12.78
N TYR A 39 18.39 -17.30 -12.16
CA TYR A 39 19.69 -17.14 -11.53
C TYR A 39 19.87 -18.17 -10.41
N TYR A 40 18.91 -18.28 -9.50
CA TYR A 40 18.91 -19.23 -8.38
C TYR A 40 19.08 -20.68 -8.85
N ASN A 41 18.26 -21.11 -9.82
CA ASN A 41 18.31 -22.46 -10.38
C ASN A 41 19.62 -22.78 -11.14
N SER A 42 20.36 -21.75 -11.57
CA SER A 42 21.67 -21.95 -12.19
C SER A 42 22.76 -22.32 -11.16
N PHE A 43 22.48 -22.12 -9.86
CA PHE A 43 23.41 -22.42 -8.76
C PHE A 43 22.93 -23.53 -7.81
N THR A 44 21.77 -24.15 -8.03
CA THR A 44 21.22 -25.20 -7.15
C THR A 44 22.02 -26.51 -7.16
N PHE A 45 22.90 -26.74 -8.15
CA PHE A 45 23.77 -27.94 -8.23
C PHE A 45 25.15 -27.76 -7.57
N VAL A 46 25.35 -26.64 -6.89
CA VAL A 46 26.63 -26.24 -6.32
C VAL A 46 26.68 -26.67 -4.85
N SER A 47 27.86 -27.00 -4.32
CA SER A 47 27.98 -27.52 -2.95
C SER A 47 27.46 -26.51 -1.90
N ARG A 48 27.01 -26.99 -0.72
CA ARG A 48 26.46 -26.12 0.35
C ARG A 48 27.40 -24.99 0.77
N GLU A 49 28.71 -25.23 0.72
CA GLU A 49 29.74 -24.23 1.05
C GLU A 49 29.84 -23.12 -0.01
N GLU A 50 29.82 -23.51 -1.29
CA GLU A 50 29.81 -22.57 -2.42
C GLU A 50 28.49 -21.80 -2.50
N PHE A 51 27.38 -22.44 -2.11
CA PHE A 51 26.07 -21.78 -2.01
C PHE A 51 26.10 -20.61 -1.01
N GLN A 52 26.73 -20.78 0.16
CA GLN A 52 26.91 -19.69 1.14
C GLN A 52 27.68 -18.49 0.56
N VAL A 53 28.67 -18.73 -0.30
CA VAL A 53 29.42 -17.66 -0.99
C VAL A 53 28.55 -16.92 -2.01
N VAL A 54 27.62 -17.62 -2.69
CA VAL A 54 26.69 -17.00 -3.65
C VAL A 54 25.70 -16.06 -2.96
N PHE A 55 25.18 -16.43 -1.79
CA PHE A 55 24.21 -15.61 -1.03
C PHE A 55 24.77 -14.27 -0.56
N GLN A 56 26.08 -14.19 -0.38
CA GLN A 56 26.76 -12.95 0.01
C GLN A 56 27.07 -12.03 -1.18
N LYS A 57 26.83 -12.48 -2.42
CA LYS A 57 27.08 -11.64 -3.59
C LYS A 57 26.05 -10.51 -3.65
N PRO A 58 26.49 -9.25 -3.89
CA PRO A 58 25.58 -8.13 -4.07
C PRO A 58 24.52 -8.37 -5.15
N THR A 59 24.85 -9.14 -6.19
CA THR A 59 23.92 -9.51 -7.25
C THR A 59 22.74 -10.33 -6.73
N PHE A 60 23.00 -11.33 -5.88
CA PHE A 60 21.94 -12.13 -5.28
C PHE A 60 21.05 -11.29 -4.38
N LEU A 61 21.65 -10.48 -3.50
CA LEU A 61 20.92 -9.60 -2.57
C LEU A 61 20.04 -8.56 -3.29
N VAL A 62 20.48 -8.07 -4.45
CA VAL A 62 19.69 -7.13 -5.27
C VAL A 62 18.58 -7.87 -6.01
N LEU A 63 18.88 -9.02 -6.64
CA LEU A 63 17.87 -9.79 -7.37
C LEU A 63 16.78 -10.35 -6.46
N SER A 64 17.13 -10.76 -5.23
CA SER A 64 16.15 -11.24 -4.26
C SER A 64 15.11 -10.17 -3.90
N GLN A 65 15.45 -8.88 -4.00
CA GLN A 65 14.48 -7.79 -3.76
C GLN A 65 13.32 -7.78 -4.75
N PHE A 66 13.48 -8.41 -5.91
CA PHE A 66 12.47 -8.47 -6.95
C PHE A 66 11.71 -9.80 -6.98
N ASN A 67 12.04 -10.76 -6.11
CA ASN A 67 11.35 -12.03 -6.06
C ASN A 67 10.01 -11.88 -5.33
N LEU A 68 8.90 -12.00 -6.06
CA LEU A 68 7.55 -11.93 -5.49
C LEU A 68 7.28 -13.10 -4.52
N ALA A 69 7.86 -14.29 -4.77
CA ALA A 69 7.75 -15.47 -3.90
C ALA A 69 8.64 -15.45 -2.66
N SER A 70 9.22 -14.30 -2.32
CA SER A 70 9.99 -14.16 -1.09
C SER A 70 9.26 -13.23 -0.16
N GLU A 71 9.33 -13.54 1.13
CA GLU A 71 8.91 -12.62 2.16
C GLU A 71 9.96 -11.55 2.44
N ASN A 72 9.52 -10.44 3.03
CA ASN A 72 10.42 -9.39 3.52
C ASN A 72 11.36 -8.83 2.44
N VAL A 73 10.83 -8.60 1.24
CA VAL A 73 11.56 -7.98 0.12
C VAL A 73 10.76 -6.83 -0.51
N VAL A 74 11.40 -6.08 -1.40
CA VAL A 74 10.77 -4.93 -2.07
C VAL A 74 9.56 -5.37 -2.92
N ALA A 75 9.58 -6.57 -3.49
CA ALA A 75 8.48 -7.12 -4.28
C ALA A 75 7.19 -7.30 -3.43
N THR A 76 7.29 -7.97 -2.29
CA THR A 76 6.21 -8.15 -1.30
C THR A 76 5.70 -6.80 -0.77
N TRP A 77 6.62 -5.89 -0.43
CA TRP A 77 6.25 -4.53 -0.03
C TRP A 77 5.43 -3.83 -1.12
N TYR A 78 5.85 -3.96 -2.38
CA TYR A 78 5.16 -3.35 -3.50
C TYR A 78 3.76 -3.94 -3.69
N SER A 79 3.63 -5.27 -3.67
CA SER A 79 2.34 -5.98 -3.73
C SER A 79 1.40 -5.52 -2.61
N SER A 80 1.91 -5.43 -1.38
CA SER A 80 1.18 -4.94 -0.23
C SER A 80 0.70 -3.50 -0.39
N MET A 81 1.57 -2.60 -0.85
CA MET A 81 1.18 -1.20 -1.07
C MET A 81 0.20 -1.05 -2.25
N LEU A 82 0.26 -1.94 -3.24
CA LEU A 82 -0.68 -1.99 -4.35
C LEU A 82 -2.10 -2.37 -3.88
N LEU A 83 -2.19 -3.37 -3.00
CA LEU A 83 -3.43 -3.74 -2.30
C LEU A 83 -3.95 -2.58 -1.43
N LEU A 84 -3.05 -1.89 -0.70
CA LEU A 84 -3.42 -0.71 0.07
C LEU A 84 -4.02 0.40 -0.80
N ILE A 85 -3.42 0.69 -1.98
CA ILE A 85 -3.99 1.66 -2.93
C ILE A 85 -5.38 1.22 -3.39
N SER A 86 -5.57 -0.06 -3.67
CA SER A 86 -6.87 -0.61 -4.08
C SER A 86 -7.93 -0.40 -2.99
N GLY A 87 -7.57 -0.67 -1.73
CA GLY A 87 -8.41 -0.41 -0.57
C GLY A 87 -8.74 1.08 -0.40
N LEU A 88 -7.74 1.96 -0.49
CA LEU A 88 -7.94 3.40 -0.47
C LEU A 88 -8.83 3.87 -1.63
N GLY A 89 -8.68 3.33 -2.83
CA GLY A 89 -9.55 3.59 -3.98
C GLY A 89 -11.01 3.25 -3.70
N CYS A 90 -11.28 2.12 -3.05
CA CYS A 90 -12.61 1.73 -2.62
C CYS A 90 -13.17 2.71 -1.55
N LEU A 91 -12.36 3.10 -0.57
CA LEU A 91 -12.75 4.10 0.43
C LEU A 91 -13.09 5.45 -0.21
N LEU A 92 -12.34 5.87 -1.23
CA LEU A 92 -12.61 7.08 -2.00
C LEU A 92 -13.95 6.97 -2.77
N CYS A 93 -14.29 5.79 -3.31
CA CYS A 93 -15.60 5.54 -3.91
C CYS A 93 -16.73 5.64 -2.87
N PHE A 94 -16.56 5.07 -1.67
CA PHE A 94 -17.52 5.20 -0.57
C PHE A 94 -17.80 6.67 -0.22
N ILE A 95 -16.73 7.46 -0.02
CA ILE A 95 -16.85 8.88 0.32
C ILE A 95 -17.55 9.64 -0.80
N SER A 96 -17.19 9.36 -2.06
CA SER A 96 -17.85 9.99 -3.21
C SER A 96 -19.34 9.68 -3.23
N ASP A 97 -19.71 8.40 -3.09
CA ASP A 97 -21.08 7.94 -3.20
C ASP A 97 -21.98 8.45 -2.06
N THR A 98 -21.48 8.43 -0.82
CA THR A 98 -22.23 8.92 0.34
C THR A 98 -22.58 10.40 0.26
N VAL A 99 -21.75 11.20 -0.42
CA VAL A 99 -22.03 12.61 -0.69
C VAL A 99 -22.93 12.79 -1.91
N SER A 100 -22.74 11.99 -2.96
CA SER A 100 -23.47 12.15 -4.23
C SER A 100 -24.90 11.62 -4.19
N PHE A 101 -25.17 10.53 -3.48
CA PHE A 101 -26.49 9.90 -3.46
C PHE A 101 -27.36 10.42 -2.33
N THR A 102 -28.62 10.73 -2.63
CA THR A 102 -29.61 11.19 -1.64
C THR A 102 -30.49 10.05 -1.12
N GLN A 103 -30.80 9.06 -1.96
CA GLN A 103 -31.67 7.94 -1.63
C GLN A 103 -31.02 6.98 -0.63
N ALA A 104 -31.78 6.57 0.39
CA ALA A 104 -31.28 5.70 1.47
C ALA A 104 -30.75 4.36 0.95
N LYS A 105 -31.42 3.76 -0.05
CA LYS A 105 -30.99 2.50 -0.67
C LYS A 105 -29.60 2.63 -1.33
N GLU A 106 -29.37 3.70 -2.09
CA GLU A 106 -28.09 3.96 -2.75
C GLU A 106 -26.97 4.25 -1.75
N LYS A 107 -27.30 4.96 -0.65
CA LYS A 107 -26.37 5.16 0.47
C LYS A 107 -26.03 3.85 1.16
N ALA A 108 -27.01 2.99 1.43
CA ALA A 108 -26.78 1.68 2.02
C ALA A 108 -25.89 0.82 1.12
N LEU A 109 -26.14 0.80 -0.19
CA LEU A 109 -25.28 0.10 -1.16
C LEU A 109 -23.85 0.65 -1.20
N SER A 110 -23.65 1.93 -0.91
CA SER A 110 -22.32 2.55 -0.86
C SER A 110 -21.42 1.89 0.19
N TYR A 111 -21.98 1.34 1.29
CA TYR A 111 -21.20 0.60 2.30
C TYR A 111 -20.52 -0.65 1.74
N GLY A 112 -20.95 -1.16 0.58
CA GLY A 112 -20.21 -2.23 -0.10
C GLY A 112 -18.78 -1.81 -0.48
N TRP A 113 -18.55 -0.52 -0.77
CA TRP A 113 -17.19 -0.02 -0.97
C TRP A 113 -16.34 -0.08 0.30
N LEU A 114 -16.93 0.08 1.49
CA LEU A 114 -16.20 -0.08 2.75
C LEU A 114 -15.81 -1.54 3.00
N GLY A 115 -16.69 -2.50 2.67
CA GLY A 115 -16.35 -3.91 2.76
C GLY A 115 -15.19 -4.28 1.83
N LEU A 116 -15.21 -3.82 0.57
CA LEU A 116 -14.07 -3.99 -0.34
C LEU A 116 -12.80 -3.29 0.16
N SER A 117 -12.92 -2.07 0.68
CA SER A 117 -11.78 -1.35 1.27
C SER A 117 -11.15 -2.14 2.41
N PHE A 118 -11.98 -2.74 3.27
CA PHE A 118 -11.51 -3.55 4.39
C PHE A 118 -10.81 -4.81 3.90
N ILE A 119 -11.39 -5.54 2.95
CA ILE A 119 -10.78 -6.74 2.34
C ILE A 119 -9.39 -6.42 1.77
N PHE A 120 -9.24 -5.39 0.93
CA PHE A 120 -7.95 -5.05 0.34
C PHE A 120 -6.92 -4.55 1.36
N ILE A 121 -7.35 -3.86 2.42
CA ILE A 121 -6.43 -3.46 3.50
C ILE A 121 -5.99 -4.70 4.29
N LEU A 122 -6.88 -5.65 4.56
CA LEU A 122 -6.49 -6.91 5.21
C LEU A 122 -5.53 -7.72 4.35
N LEU A 123 -5.78 -7.83 3.04
CA LEU A 123 -4.84 -8.49 2.12
C LEU A 123 -3.50 -7.75 2.07
N SER A 124 -3.49 -6.42 2.11
CA SER A 124 -2.24 -5.64 2.20
C SER A 124 -1.46 -5.95 3.48
N VAL A 125 -2.16 -6.11 4.61
CA VAL A 125 -1.56 -6.46 5.89
C VAL A 125 -1.01 -7.89 5.85
N ASP A 126 -1.80 -8.81 5.33
CA ASP A 126 -1.46 -10.23 5.16
C ASP A 126 -0.25 -10.40 4.26
N GLU A 127 -0.15 -9.69 3.14
CA GLU A 127 1.00 -9.74 2.24
C GLU A 127 2.35 -9.48 2.93
N VAL A 128 2.42 -8.54 3.89
CA VAL A 128 3.66 -8.29 4.64
C VAL A 128 3.79 -9.21 5.86
N GLY A 129 2.67 -9.69 6.40
CA GLY A 129 2.63 -10.51 7.61
C GLY A 129 2.66 -12.01 7.35
N SER A 130 2.42 -12.45 6.12
CA SER A 130 2.20 -13.83 5.70
C SER A 130 1.30 -14.63 6.67
N PHE A 131 0.09 -14.11 6.94
CA PHE A 131 -0.81 -14.80 7.86
C PHE A 131 -1.47 -16.01 7.23
N HIS A 132 -1.78 -15.96 5.94
CA HIS A 132 -2.42 -17.07 5.25
C HIS A 132 -1.53 -18.31 5.16
N GLU A 133 -0.20 -18.15 5.13
CA GLU A 133 0.74 -19.28 5.20
C GLU A 133 0.79 -19.88 6.61
N THR A 134 0.66 -19.06 7.65
CA THR A 134 0.80 -19.48 9.05
C THR A 134 -0.52 -19.86 9.73
N ILE A 135 -1.65 -19.78 9.01
CA ILE A 135 -2.98 -20.00 9.60
C ILE A 135 -3.17 -21.42 10.14
N GLY A 136 -2.58 -22.42 9.47
CA GLY A 136 -2.62 -23.82 9.89
C GLY A 136 -1.79 -24.11 11.15
N ASP A 137 -0.72 -23.34 11.37
CA ASP A 137 0.23 -23.52 12.47
C ASP A 137 -0.11 -22.71 13.72
N SER A 138 -1.08 -21.80 13.61
CA SER A 138 -1.55 -20.98 14.72
C SER A 138 -2.10 -21.84 15.87
N ALA A 139 -1.65 -21.54 17.10
CA ALA A 139 -2.09 -22.23 18.31
C ALA A 139 -3.60 -22.12 18.57
N VAL A 140 -4.26 -21.09 18.01
CA VAL A 140 -5.71 -20.90 18.13
C VAL A 140 -6.45 -21.87 17.20
N PHE A 141 -5.88 -22.12 16.01
CA PHE A 141 -6.52 -22.93 14.98
C PHE A 141 -6.20 -24.42 15.09
N SER A 142 -5.05 -24.78 15.65
CA SER A 142 -4.65 -26.18 15.87
C SER A 142 -5.65 -26.97 16.73
N VAL A 143 -6.43 -26.31 17.59
CA VAL A 143 -7.50 -26.92 18.41
C VAL A 143 -8.64 -27.50 17.55
N PHE A 144 -8.89 -26.94 16.36
CA PHE A 144 -10.00 -27.34 15.49
C PHE A 144 -9.62 -28.41 14.45
N GLY A 145 -8.33 -28.76 14.37
CA GLY A 145 -7.79 -29.68 13.36
C GLY A 145 -7.49 -28.98 12.02
N ASN A 146 -6.34 -29.32 11.43
CA ASN A 146 -5.78 -28.63 10.26
C ASN A 146 -6.75 -28.62 9.06
N ASP A 147 -7.35 -29.77 8.73
CA ASP A 147 -8.28 -29.90 7.59
C ASP A 147 -9.51 -28.99 7.71
N PHE A 148 -10.05 -28.84 8.92
CA PHE A 148 -11.22 -27.99 9.16
C PHE A 148 -10.85 -26.50 9.00
N VAL A 149 -9.67 -26.10 9.48
CA VAL A 149 -9.18 -24.72 9.37
C VAL A 149 -9.02 -24.32 7.91
N TRP A 150 -8.36 -25.15 7.10
CA TRP A 150 -8.21 -24.90 5.67
C TRP A 150 -9.55 -24.90 4.93
N ALA A 151 -10.46 -25.83 5.25
CA ALA A 151 -11.79 -25.84 4.66
C ALA A 151 -12.58 -24.56 5.00
N ALA A 152 -12.50 -24.08 6.25
CA ALA A 152 -13.11 -22.83 6.67
C ALA A 152 -12.48 -21.62 5.97
N PHE A 153 -11.16 -21.63 5.77
CA PHE A 153 -10.45 -20.58 5.04
C PHE A 153 -10.88 -20.51 3.57
N TYR A 154 -10.92 -21.64 2.85
CA TYR A 154 -11.43 -21.69 1.48
C TYR A 154 -12.90 -21.26 1.38
N PHE A 155 -13.73 -21.64 2.35
CA PHE A 155 -15.11 -21.18 2.43
C PHE A 155 -15.19 -19.66 2.59
N LEU A 156 -14.34 -19.06 3.42
CA LEU A 156 -14.25 -17.62 3.59
C LEU A 156 -13.84 -16.92 2.27
N ILE A 157 -12.83 -17.44 1.56
CA ILE A 157 -12.42 -16.92 0.25
C ILE A 157 -13.60 -16.97 -0.74
N ALA A 158 -14.33 -18.07 -0.79
CA ALA A 158 -15.51 -18.21 -1.66
C ALA A 158 -16.60 -17.19 -1.32
N LEU A 159 -16.86 -16.93 -0.02
CA LEU A 159 -17.81 -15.90 0.41
C LEU A 159 -17.37 -14.49 0.01
N VAL A 160 -16.07 -14.19 0.16
CA VAL A 160 -15.49 -12.91 -0.28
C VAL A 160 -15.62 -12.74 -1.79
N GLY A 161 -15.32 -13.78 -2.57
CA GLY A 161 -15.52 -13.80 -4.02
C GLY A 161 -16.96 -13.54 -4.41
N LEU A 162 -17.91 -14.25 -3.79
CA LEU A 162 -19.35 -14.06 -4.03
C LEU A 162 -19.79 -12.64 -3.69
N TYR A 163 -19.30 -12.08 -2.58
CA TYR A 163 -19.54 -10.71 -2.19
C TYR A 163 -19.04 -9.71 -3.24
N MET A 164 -17.80 -9.88 -3.74
CA MET A 164 -17.22 -9.03 -4.77
C MET A 164 -18.01 -9.08 -6.09
N VAL A 165 -18.38 -10.29 -6.54
CA VAL A 165 -19.22 -10.48 -7.73
C VAL A 165 -20.59 -9.83 -7.55
N GLY A 166 -21.26 -10.10 -6.44
CA GLY A 166 -22.58 -9.55 -6.13
C GLY A 166 -22.55 -8.02 -6.09
N PHE A 167 -21.56 -7.44 -5.41
CA PHE A 167 -21.36 -6.00 -5.38
C PHE A 167 -21.10 -5.42 -6.77
N GLY A 168 -20.22 -6.03 -7.57
CA GLY A 168 -19.95 -5.63 -8.94
C GLY A 168 -21.21 -5.64 -9.83
N LEU A 169 -21.99 -6.71 -9.77
CA LEU A 169 -23.25 -6.85 -10.52
C LEU A 169 -24.29 -5.79 -10.13
N ILE A 170 -24.40 -5.47 -8.85
CA ILE A 170 -25.39 -4.51 -8.37
C ILE A 170 -24.91 -3.07 -8.62
N ARG A 171 -23.66 -2.76 -8.28
CA ARG A 171 -23.13 -1.39 -8.22
C ARG A 171 -22.45 -0.93 -9.50
N LEU A 172 -21.71 -1.82 -10.17
CA LEU A 172 -20.83 -1.46 -11.29
C LEU A 172 -21.45 -1.72 -12.66
N ARG A 173 -22.56 -2.48 -12.75
CA ARG A 173 -23.21 -2.83 -14.03
C ARG A 173 -23.57 -1.66 -14.95
N SER A 174 -23.72 -0.45 -14.41
CA SER A 174 -24.01 0.75 -15.20
C SER A 174 -22.77 1.32 -15.89
N ASN A 175 -21.58 0.85 -15.52
CA ASN A 175 -20.30 1.26 -16.09
C ASN A 175 -19.54 0.00 -16.55
N ASN A 176 -19.74 -0.38 -17.82
CA ASN A 176 -19.21 -1.61 -18.40
C ASN A 176 -17.69 -1.79 -18.20
N ILE A 177 -16.91 -0.71 -18.28
CA ILE A 177 -15.45 -0.79 -18.11
C ILE A 177 -15.10 -1.06 -16.64
N ALA A 178 -15.72 -0.35 -15.69
CA ALA A 178 -15.49 -0.61 -14.27
C ALA A 178 -15.96 -2.01 -13.87
N PHE A 179 -17.11 -2.45 -14.39
CA PHE A 179 -17.64 -3.79 -14.17
C PHE A 179 -16.68 -4.85 -14.72
N LEU A 180 -16.26 -4.75 -15.99
CA LEU A 180 -15.34 -5.69 -16.61
C LEU A 180 -14.00 -5.75 -15.87
N ALA A 181 -13.43 -4.59 -15.52
CA ALA A 181 -12.18 -4.53 -14.77
C ALA A 181 -12.34 -5.20 -13.39
N SER A 182 -13.43 -4.94 -12.66
CA SER A 182 -13.68 -5.63 -11.39
C SER A 182 -13.87 -7.13 -11.55
N ALA A 183 -14.58 -7.58 -12.61
CA ALA A 183 -14.81 -8.99 -12.87
C ALA A 183 -13.51 -9.72 -13.19
N VAL A 184 -12.64 -9.12 -14.03
CA VAL A 184 -11.28 -9.62 -14.28
C VAL A 184 -10.50 -9.69 -12.98
N GLY A 185 -10.53 -8.63 -12.15
CA GLY A 185 -9.88 -8.62 -10.85
C GLY A 185 -10.31 -9.78 -9.95
N VAL A 186 -11.62 -10.02 -9.82
CA VAL A 186 -12.16 -11.14 -9.02
C VAL A 186 -11.70 -12.49 -9.57
N LEU A 187 -11.76 -12.69 -10.89
CA LEU A 187 -11.36 -13.96 -11.49
C LEU A 187 -9.87 -14.25 -11.29
N LEU A 188 -9.02 -13.23 -11.34
CA LEU A 188 -7.59 -13.37 -11.08
C LEU A 188 -7.34 -13.78 -9.62
N PHE A 189 -7.93 -13.08 -8.64
CA PHE A 189 -7.78 -13.46 -7.23
C PHE A 189 -8.35 -14.84 -6.90
N LEU A 190 -9.55 -15.16 -7.40
CA LEU A 190 -10.16 -16.47 -7.15
C LEU A 190 -9.42 -17.61 -7.85
N SER A 191 -8.52 -17.30 -8.79
CA SER A 191 -7.67 -18.32 -9.40
C SER A 191 -6.51 -18.73 -8.50
N ASN A 192 -6.04 -17.91 -7.55
CA ASN A 192 -4.84 -18.23 -6.75
C ASN A 192 -4.99 -19.52 -5.93
N PRO A 193 -6.09 -19.77 -5.19
CA PRO A 193 -6.24 -21.02 -4.44
C PRO A 193 -6.22 -22.26 -5.36
N PHE A 194 -6.66 -22.11 -6.61
CA PHE A 194 -6.59 -23.18 -7.59
C PHE A 194 -5.17 -23.38 -8.14
N GLN A 195 -4.41 -22.30 -8.31
CA GLN A 195 -3.01 -22.35 -8.72
C GLN A 195 -2.14 -23.00 -7.64
N GLU A 196 -2.33 -22.59 -6.38
CA GLU A 196 -1.67 -23.18 -5.21
C GLU A 196 -2.02 -24.67 -5.08
N TYR A 197 -3.29 -25.05 -5.27
CA TYR A 197 -3.69 -26.46 -5.31
C TYR A 197 -2.95 -27.27 -6.38
N ILE A 198 -2.81 -26.72 -7.59
CA ILE A 198 -2.05 -27.37 -8.67
C ILE A 198 -0.60 -27.54 -8.27
N GLU A 199 0.00 -26.52 -7.64
CA GLU A 199 1.37 -26.56 -7.18
C GLU A 199 1.60 -27.64 -6.12
N ILE A 200 0.75 -27.69 -5.09
CA ILE A 200 0.82 -28.72 -4.05
C ILE A 200 0.71 -30.11 -4.67
N LYS A 201 -0.21 -30.32 -5.61
CA LYS A 201 -0.35 -31.60 -6.32
C LYS A 201 0.86 -31.92 -7.18
N ALA A 202 1.42 -30.94 -7.88
CA ALA A 202 2.63 -31.13 -8.67
C ALA A 202 3.85 -31.48 -7.81
N TYR A 203 3.92 -30.97 -6.58
CA TYR A 203 4.93 -31.34 -5.59
C TYR A 203 4.72 -32.77 -5.07
N GLU A 204 3.49 -33.12 -4.66
CA GLU A 204 3.14 -34.45 -4.16
C GLU A 204 3.35 -35.57 -5.19
N GLU A 205 3.09 -35.29 -6.46
CA GLU A 205 3.24 -36.25 -7.57
C GLU A 205 4.67 -36.31 -8.12
N ALA A 206 5.59 -35.47 -7.63
CA ALA A 206 6.97 -35.45 -8.10
C ALA A 206 7.67 -36.78 -7.76
N ALA A 207 8.37 -37.36 -8.74
CA ALA A 207 9.11 -38.62 -8.56
C ALA A 207 10.16 -38.54 -7.43
N ASN A 208 10.67 -37.35 -7.14
CA ASN A 208 11.53 -37.08 -5.99
C ASN A 208 11.23 -35.67 -5.42
N PRO A 209 10.37 -35.58 -4.39
CA PRO A 209 10.00 -34.32 -3.75
C PRO A 209 11.19 -33.51 -3.25
N ALA A 210 12.27 -34.17 -2.79
CA ALA A 210 13.48 -33.49 -2.31
C ALA A 210 14.26 -32.75 -3.41
N SER A 211 14.00 -33.07 -4.68
CA SER A 211 14.58 -32.37 -5.84
C SER A 211 13.56 -31.52 -6.59
N TRP A 212 12.31 -31.46 -6.11
CA TRP A 212 11.29 -30.67 -6.77
C TRP A 212 11.62 -29.18 -6.64
N HIS A 213 11.41 -28.44 -7.73
CA HIS A 213 11.54 -26.99 -7.75
C HIS A 213 10.25 -26.44 -8.34
N ARG A 214 9.71 -25.39 -7.71
CA ARG A 214 8.51 -24.70 -8.18
C ARG A 214 8.67 -24.31 -9.66
N PRO A 215 7.81 -24.83 -10.57
CA PRO A 215 7.90 -24.46 -11.97
C PRO A 215 7.72 -22.95 -12.14
N ILE A 216 8.67 -22.31 -12.82
CA ILE A 216 8.68 -20.85 -12.95
C ILE A 216 7.36 -20.32 -13.56
N GLY A 217 6.75 -21.07 -14.49
CA GLY A 217 5.46 -20.70 -15.07
C GLY A 217 4.31 -20.65 -14.08
N LEU A 218 4.27 -21.55 -13.08
CA LEU A 218 3.25 -21.54 -12.03
C LEU A 218 3.48 -20.37 -11.08
N LEU A 219 4.75 -20.18 -10.66
CA LEU A 219 5.14 -19.05 -9.83
C LEU A 219 4.76 -17.70 -10.46
N LEU A 220 5.16 -17.46 -11.72
CA LEU A 220 4.84 -16.21 -12.40
C LEU A 220 3.34 -16.02 -12.65
N LEU A 221 2.58 -17.12 -12.74
CA LEU A 221 1.13 -17.06 -12.89
C LEU A 221 0.50 -16.58 -11.58
N GLU A 222 0.86 -17.16 -10.45
CA GLU A 222 0.25 -16.87 -9.13
C GLU A 222 0.51 -15.42 -8.71
N GLU A 223 1.78 -15.06 -8.68
CA GLU A 223 2.23 -13.71 -8.34
C GLU A 223 1.68 -12.69 -9.35
N GLY A 224 1.62 -13.09 -10.63
CA GLY A 224 1.10 -12.25 -11.70
C GLY A 224 -0.40 -11.98 -11.55
N THR A 225 -1.19 -13.01 -11.20
CA THR A 225 -2.64 -12.87 -11.03
C THR A 225 -2.99 -11.98 -9.85
N GLU A 226 -2.18 -11.97 -8.78
CA GLU A 226 -2.35 -11.04 -7.65
C GLU A 226 -2.09 -9.59 -8.02
N LEU A 227 -0.93 -9.32 -8.63
CA LEU A 227 -0.55 -7.97 -9.04
C LEU A 227 -1.54 -7.39 -10.07
N PHE A 228 -1.92 -8.16 -11.08
CA PHE A 228 -2.88 -7.71 -12.09
C PHE A 228 -4.33 -7.72 -11.60
N GLY A 229 -4.67 -8.58 -10.64
CA GLY A 229 -5.94 -8.57 -9.93
C GLY A 229 -6.15 -7.24 -9.19
N SER A 230 -5.15 -6.86 -8.39
CA SER A 230 -5.11 -5.57 -7.67
C SER A 230 -5.18 -4.37 -8.63
N TRP A 231 -4.37 -4.38 -9.69
CA TRP A 231 -4.40 -3.32 -10.71
C TRP A 231 -5.76 -3.20 -11.39
N SER A 232 -6.44 -4.33 -11.67
CA SER A 232 -7.76 -4.34 -12.29
C SER A 232 -8.82 -3.71 -11.38
N PHE A 233 -8.74 -3.92 -10.06
CA PHE A 233 -9.60 -3.23 -9.09
C PHE A 233 -9.29 -1.73 -8.97
N MET A 234 -8.02 -1.33 -9.04
CA MET A 234 -7.66 0.09 -9.12
C MET A 234 -8.23 0.75 -10.38
N LEU A 235 -8.14 0.09 -11.53
CA LEU A 235 -8.75 0.56 -12.76
C LEU A 235 -10.27 0.70 -12.59
N ALA A 236 -10.93 -0.31 -11.99
CA ALA A 236 -12.37 -0.30 -11.75
C ALA A 236 -12.79 0.90 -10.89
N THR A 237 -12.11 1.15 -9.77
CA THR A 237 -12.41 2.27 -8.86
C THR A 237 -12.21 3.63 -9.54
N PHE A 238 -11.11 3.83 -10.27
CA PHE A 238 -10.88 5.11 -10.97
C PHE A 238 -11.86 5.35 -12.11
N VAL A 239 -12.21 4.32 -12.87
CA VAL A 239 -13.23 4.42 -13.94
C VAL A 239 -14.61 4.68 -13.35
N TYR A 240 -14.94 4.04 -12.23
CA TYR A 240 -16.19 4.27 -11.50
C TYR A 240 -16.30 5.72 -11.03
N MET A 241 -15.28 6.22 -10.32
CA MET A 241 -15.24 7.60 -9.82
C MET A 241 -15.34 8.64 -10.95
N SER A 242 -14.73 8.35 -12.10
CA SER A 242 -14.80 9.21 -13.28
C SER A 242 -16.20 9.26 -13.93
N GLY A 243 -17.01 8.21 -13.75
CA GLY A 243 -18.34 8.07 -14.33
C GLY A 243 -19.50 8.49 -13.43
N SER A 244 -19.40 8.26 -12.11
CA SER A 244 -20.46 8.50 -11.10
C SER A 244 -21.02 9.94 -11.11
N GLN A 245 -20.23 10.89 -11.61
CA GLN A 245 -20.56 12.31 -11.67
C GLN A 245 -21.56 12.70 -12.76
N ARG A 246 -21.84 11.80 -13.71
CA ARG A 246 -22.80 12.08 -14.80
C ARG A 246 -24.26 11.90 -14.35
N THR A 247 -24.51 11.18 -13.27
CA THR A 247 -25.85 10.73 -12.84
C THR A 247 -26.62 11.76 -12.01
N THR A 248 -25.98 12.82 -11.51
CA THR A 248 -26.63 13.83 -10.65
C THR A 248 -27.43 14.91 -11.42
N GLY A 249 -27.74 14.70 -12.70
CA GLY A 249 -28.71 15.52 -13.45
C GLY A 249 -28.26 16.94 -13.83
N GLU A 250 -27.21 17.48 -13.21
CA GLU A 250 -26.56 18.70 -13.69
C GLU A 250 -25.70 18.37 -14.91
N LYS A 251 -26.21 18.64 -16.12
CA LYS A 251 -25.41 18.80 -17.34
C LYS A 251 -24.42 19.95 -17.14
N LYS A 252 -23.35 19.75 -16.38
CA LYS A 252 -22.22 20.68 -16.35
C LYS A 252 -21.55 20.63 -17.72
N THR A 253 -21.75 21.68 -18.49
CA THR A 253 -21.23 21.97 -19.84
C THR A 253 -19.71 22.18 -19.87
N GLY A 254 -18.96 21.45 -19.06
CA GLY A 254 -17.50 21.54 -18.99
C GLY A 254 -16.91 20.16 -18.74
N SER A 255 -16.53 19.51 -19.83
CA SER A 255 -15.80 18.23 -19.91
C SER A 255 -14.48 18.26 -19.14
N VAL A 256 -14.52 18.10 -17.82
CA VAL A 256 -13.33 17.75 -17.06
C VAL A 256 -13.58 16.39 -16.41
N LEU A 257 -13.26 15.34 -17.17
CA LEU A 257 -13.05 13.99 -16.63
C LEU A 257 -11.96 14.09 -15.55
N GLY A 258 -12.37 14.07 -14.29
CA GLY A 258 -11.49 13.96 -13.15
C GLY A 258 -12.21 13.25 -12.02
N ALA A 259 -11.44 12.66 -11.10
CA ALA A 259 -11.99 12.20 -9.83
C ALA A 259 -12.25 13.43 -8.95
N PHE A 260 -13.43 13.51 -8.33
CA PHE A 260 -13.75 14.55 -7.35
C PHE A 260 -14.05 13.89 -6.02
N LEU A 261 -13.38 14.38 -4.98
CA LEU A 261 -13.57 13.91 -3.62
C LEU A 261 -14.09 15.06 -2.77
N PRO A 262 -15.42 15.13 -2.55
CA PRO A 262 -15.95 15.98 -1.52
C PRO A 262 -15.54 15.38 -0.17
N LEU A 263 -14.75 16.11 0.61
CA LEU A 263 -14.53 15.75 2.01
C LEU A 263 -15.63 16.42 2.85
N PRO A 264 -16.66 15.69 3.32
CA PRO A 264 -17.77 16.28 4.06
C PRO A 264 -17.37 16.68 5.50
N TYR A 265 -16.14 16.35 5.90
CA TYR A 265 -15.67 16.50 7.26
C TYR A 265 -15.10 17.89 7.54
N SER A 266 -15.47 18.45 8.69
CA SER A 266 -14.77 19.59 9.25
C SER A 266 -13.31 19.21 9.54
N ARG A 267 -12.40 20.20 9.58
CA ARG A 267 -10.98 19.97 9.91
C ARG A 267 -10.79 19.17 11.21
N LYS A 268 -11.64 19.43 12.21
CA LYS A 268 -11.60 18.73 13.50
C LYS A 268 -11.99 17.26 13.35
N GLN A 269 -13.02 16.95 12.56
CA GLN A 269 -13.43 15.57 12.28
C GLN A 269 -12.38 14.81 11.47
N PHE A 270 -11.77 15.45 10.46
CA PHE A 270 -10.70 14.80 9.69
C PHE A 270 -9.47 14.51 10.56
N LEU A 271 -9.03 15.47 11.38
CA LEU A 271 -7.95 15.26 12.34
C LEU A 271 -8.31 14.18 13.38
N GLY A 272 -9.54 14.19 13.88
CA GLY A 272 -10.03 13.16 14.81
C GLY A 272 -10.05 11.77 14.19
N ALA A 273 -10.43 11.66 12.91
CA ALA A 273 -10.40 10.39 12.17
C ALA A 273 -8.96 9.89 11.97
N ILE A 274 -8.02 10.75 11.58
CA ILE A 274 -6.60 10.39 11.48
C ILE A 274 -6.07 9.93 12.85
N LEU A 275 -6.38 10.68 13.91
CA LEU A 275 -5.96 10.31 15.27
C LEU A 275 -6.52 8.95 15.69
N LEU A 276 -7.80 8.69 15.41
CA LEU A 276 -8.44 7.41 15.70
C LEU A 276 -7.76 6.26 14.94
N VAL A 277 -7.50 6.46 13.64
CA VAL A 277 -6.79 5.47 12.82
C VAL A 277 -5.40 5.22 13.40
N VAL A 278 -4.63 6.28 13.70
CA VAL A 278 -3.30 6.15 14.32
C VAL A 278 -3.38 5.39 15.65
N CYS A 279 -4.30 5.74 16.54
CA CYS A 279 -4.46 5.05 17.83
C CYS A 279 -4.85 3.58 17.65
N ALA A 280 -5.74 3.26 16.71
CA ALA A 280 -6.11 1.89 16.40
C ALA A 280 -4.90 1.10 15.87
N LEU A 281 -4.15 1.68 14.93
CA LEU A 281 -2.93 1.09 14.41
C LEU A 281 -1.86 0.92 15.49
N SER A 282 -1.71 1.88 16.41
CA SER A 282 -0.83 1.75 17.58
C SER A 282 -1.21 0.59 18.48
N LEU A 283 -2.51 0.42 18.76
CA LEU A 283 -2.99 -0.66 19.61
C LEU A 283 -2.74 -2.02 18.95
N ILE A 284 -3.03 -2.13 17.65
CA ILE A 284 -2.77 -3.36 16.89
C ILE A 284 -1.26 -3.64 16.88
N LEU A 285 -0.42 -2.67 16.51
CA LEU A 285 1.04 -2.83 16.54
C LEU A 285 1.54 -3.26 17.92
N ALA A 286 1.08 -2.62 18.99
CA ALA A 286 1.46 -3.00 20.36
C ALA A 286 1.04 -4.44 20.70
N THR A 287 -0.13 -4.87 20.20
CA THR A 287 -0.62 -6.24 20.39
C THR A 287 0.26 -7.23 19.64
N VAL A 288 0.57 -6.93 18.38
CA VAL A 288 1.45 -7.74 17.52
C VAL A 288 2.81 -7.92 18.18
N LEU A 289 3.45 -6.82 18.58
CA LEU A 289 4.75 -6.86 19.27
C LEU A 289 4.71 -7.61 20.60
N ALA A 290 3.56 -7.65 21.29
CA ALA A 290 3.42 -8.36 22.56
C ALA A 290 3.25 -9.88 22.38
N TYR A 291 2.67 -10.32 21.26
CA TYR A 291 2.38 -11.74 20.99
C TYR A 291 3.40 -12.42 20.08
N ASP A 292 4.22 -11.66 19.36
CA ASP A 292 5.25 -12.17 18.47
C ASP A 292 6.52 -12.61 19.23
N GLN A 293 6.46 -13.78 19.86
CA GLN A 293 7.60 -14.43 20.55
C GLN A 293 8.07 -15.74 19.90
N GLY A 294 7.58 -16.05 18.69
CA GLY A 294 8.01 -17.23 17.95
C GLY A 294 9.42 -17.06 17.36
N PRO A 295 10.17 -18.15 17.14
CA PRO A 295 11.34 -18.10 16.27
C PRO A 295 10.88 -17.63 14.89
N LYS A 296 11.33 -16.45 14.46
CA LYS A 296 11.05 -15.92 13.13
C LYS A 296 11.84 -16.76 12.14
N ASP A 297 11.16 -17.72 11.51
CA ASP A 297 11.69 -18.31 10.30
C ASP A 297 11.97 -17.17 9.32
N ALA A 298 13.14 -17.22 8.66
CA ALA A 298 13.57 -16.14 7.77
C ALA A 298 12.60 -15.92 6.59
N GLU A 299 11.74 -16.90 6.34
CA GLU A 299 10.71 -16.93 5.31
C GLU A 299 9.34 -16.48 5.82
N ALA A 300 9.15 -16.23 7.13
CA ALA A 300 7.88 -15.72 7.64
C ALA A 300 7.76 -14.20 7.43
N GLY A 301 6.58 -13.74 7.03
CA GLY A 301 6.25 -12.32 6.98
C GLY A 301 6.40 -11.63 8.34
N ILE A 302 6.69 -10.32 8.32
CA ILE A 302 6.93 -9.51 9.51
C ILE A 302 5.87 -8.42 9.58
N LEU A 303 4.74 -8.76 10.19
CA LEU A 303 3.56 -7.92 10.24
C LEU A 303 3.82 -6.51 10.81
N GLU A 304 4.66 -6.38 11.84
CA GLU A 304 4.94 -5.09 12.47
C GLU A 304 5.56 -4.07 11.49
N ASN A 305 6.20 -4.53 10.43
CA ASN A 305 6.76 -3.67 9.38
C ASN A 305 5.67 -2.96 8.57
N TRP A 306 4.46 -3.54 8.48
CA TRP A 306 3.36 -2.98 7.71
C TRP A 306 2.93 -1.61 8.23
N PHE A 307 2.86 -1.42 9.56
CA PHE A 307 2.33 -0.19 10.18
C PHE A 307 3.12 1.08 9.83
N PRO A 308 4.45 1.17 10.12
CA PRO A 308 5.24 2.34 9.73
C PRO A 308 5.31 2.47 8.20
N SER A 309 5.36 1.35 7.48
CA SER A 309 5.42 1.35 6.02
C SER A 309 4.18 1.95 5.37
N ALA A 310 2.99 1.46 5.71
CA ALA A 310 1.71 1.91 5.18
C ALA A 310 1.45 3.41 5.50
N LEU A 311 1.82 3.85 6.70
CA LEU A 311 1.67 5.25 7.09
C LEU A 311 2.63 6.17 6.32
N ALA A 312 3.90 5.75 6.15
CA ALA A 312 4.87 6.46 5.33
C ALA A 312 4.44 6.51 3.87
N PHE A 313 3.88 5.44 3.35
CA PHE A 313 3.33 5.36 2.00
C PHE A 313 2.15 6.32 1.81
N ALA A 314 1.19 6.33 2.72
CA ALA A 314 0.05 7.26 2.67
C ALA A 314 0.50 8.72 2.70
N VAL A 315 1.49 9.05 3.53
CA VAL A 315 2.13 10.37 3.54
C VAL A 315 2.82 10.67 2.21
N ALA A 316 3.54 9.70 1.62
CA ALA A 316 4.18 9.85 0.33
C ALA A 316 3.18 10.19 -0.78
N LEU A 317 2.05 9.47 -0.86
CA LEU A 317 0.98 9.75 -1.82
C LEU A 317 0.39 11.16 -1.65
N PHE A 318 0.14 11.57 -0.41
CA PHE A 318 -0.37 12.90 -0.10
C PHE A 318 0.62 14.00 -0.50
N CYS A 319 1.90 13.85 -0.13
CA CYS A 319 2.96 14.78 -0.45
C CYS A 319 3.21 14.84 -1.97
N PHE A 320 3.16 13.71 -2.66
CA PHE A 320 3.26 13.67 -4.12
C PHE A 320 2.14 14.49 -4.77
N HIS A 321 0.89 14.26 -4.35
CA HIS A 321 -0.24 15.05 -4.83
C HIS A 321 -0.03 16.55 -4.58
N LYS A 322 0.33 16.95 -3.36
CA LYS A 322 0.61 18.37 -3.03
C LYS A 322 1.76 18.95 -3.85
N GLY A 323 2.81 18.17 -4.07
CA GLY A 323 3.99 18.57 -4.84
C GLY A 323 3.70 18.82 -6.31
N THR A 324 2.73 18.10 -6.90
CA THR A 324 2.29 18.31 -8.28
C THR A 324 1.41 19.55 -8.47
N LEU A 325 0.89 20.14 -7.38
CA LEU A 325 0.22 21.44 -7.44
C LEU A 325 1.29 22.52 -7.59
N LYS A 326 1.11 23.45 -8.54
CA LYS A 326 2.04 24.57 -8.83
C LYS A 326 2.10 25.60 -7.68
N THR A 327 2.61 25.18 -6.53
CA THR A 327 2.79 26.00 -5.33
C THR A 327 4.28 26.30 -5.13
N ILE A 328 4.59 27.37 -4.40
CA ILE A 328 5.98 27.78 -4.09
C ILE A 328 6.75 26.66 -3.38
N SER A 329 6.05 25.76 -2.68
CA SER A 329 6.64 24.65 -1.92
C SER A 329 6.53 23.28 -2.61
N GLY A 330 6.12 23.24 -3.89
CA GLY A 330 5.89 21.98 -4.60
C GLY A 330 7.10 21.04 -4.59
N SER A 331 8.31 21.57 -4.82
CA SER A 331 9.56 20.78 -4.83
C SER A 331 9.86 20.13 -3.47
N ILE A 332 9.56 20.80 -2.36
CA ILE A 332 9.79 20.29 -1.01
C ILE A 332 8.83 19.14 -0.70
N TYR A 333 7.57 19.27 -1.11
CA TYR A 333 6.60 18.18 -0.97
C TYR A 333 6.98 16.98 -1.85
N LEU A 334 7.54 17.18 -3.04
CA LEU A 334 8.06 16.08 -3.86
C LEU A 334 9.27 15.41 -3.20
N ALA A 335 10.20 16.18 -2.62
CA ALA A 335 11.33 15.63 -1.88
C ALA A 335 10.87 14.81 -0.66
N LEU A 336 9.89 15.33 0.10
CA LEU A 336 9.27 14.60 1.20
C LEU A 336 8.55 13.34 0.71
N ALA A 337 7.87 13.38 -0.43
CA ALA A 337 7.24 12.20 -1.01
C ALA A 337 8.25 11.10 -1.36
N ILE A 338 9.39 11.48 -1.95
CA ILE A 338 10.48 10.54 -2.26
C ILE A 338 11.07 9.95 -0.97
N LEU A 339 11.35 10.79 0.02
CA LEU A 339 11.83 10.33 1.33
C LEU A 339 10.85 9.34 1.96
N SER A 340 9.55 9.68 1.98
CA SER A 340 8.52 8.86 2.61
C SER A 340 8.25 7.55 1.86
N MET A 341 8.33 7.56 0.53
CA MET A 341 8.29 6.33 -0.27
C MET A 341 9.50 5.44 0.06
N GLY A 342 10.69 6.04 0.15
CA GLY A 342 11.91 5.31 0.52
C GLY A 342 11.84 4.71 1.93
N ILE A 343 11.32 5.45 2.91
CA ILE A 343 11.08 4.91 4.26
C ILE A 343 10.06 3.78 4.24
N SER A 344 8.96 3.94 3.50
CA SER A 344 7.95 2.88 3.35
C SER A 344 8.58 1.60 2.83
N ALA A 345 9.31 1.67 1.72
CA ALA A 345 10.02 0.50 1.18
C ALA A 345 11.05 -0.06 2.16
N PHE A 346 11.89 0.78 2.77
CA PHE A 346 12.98 0.36 3.65
C PHE A 346 12.52 -0.44 4.88
N TYR A 347 11.39 -0.06 5.48
CA TYR A 347 10.81 -0.80 6.60
C TYR A 347 9.91 -1.94 6.12
N GLY A 348 9.05 -1.72 5.11
CA GLY A 348 8.12 -2.74 4.62
C GLY A 348 8.81 -3.95 3.99
N SER A 349 9.97 -3.76 3.36
CA SER A 349 10.82 -4.84 2.83
C SER A 349 11.85 -5.34 3.83
N ASN A 350 11.75 -4.94 5.10
CA ASN A 350 12.67 -5.35 6.16
C ASN A 350 14.18 -5.06 5.92
N VAL A 351 14.52 -4.29 4.88
CA VAL A 351 15.91 -3.96 4.50
C VAL A 351 16.66 -3.28 5.66
N PHE A 352 15.94 -2.55 6.51
CA PHE A 352 16.53 -1.94 7.70
C PHE A 352 17.18 -2.95 8.65
N GLN A 353 16.76 -4.22 8.68
CA GLN A 353 17.34 -5.25 9.54
C GLN A 353 18.67 -5.81 9.00
N TYR A 354 19.07 -5.46 7.77
CA TYR A 354 20.27 -6.03 7.16
C TYR A 354 21.52 -5.63 7.94
N TYR A 355 22.43 -6.61 8.12
CA TYR A 355 23.65 -6.45 8.94
C TYR A 355 24.47 -5.22 8.52
N PHE A 356 24.49 -4.91 7.22
CA PHE A 356 25.19 -3.75 6.68
C PHE A 356 24.75 -2.39 7.26
N PHE A 357 23.51 -2.23 7.72
CA PHE A 357 23.04 -0.98 8.33
C PHE A 357 23.42 -0.83 9.81
N TRP A 358 23.57 -1.95 10.53
CA TRP A 358 23.78 -1.97 11.99
C TRP A 358 25.13 -2.53 12.46
N GLY A 359 25.83 -3.29 11.62
CA GLY A 359 27.05 -4.04 11.94
C GLY A 359 28.37 -3.30 11.66
N THR A 360 29.46 -4.06 11.57
CA THR A 360 30.86 -3.56 11.43
C THR A 360 31.19 -2.92 10.08
N GLY A 361 30.26 -2.89 9.12
CA GLY A 361 30.31 -2.09 7.89
C GLY A 361 30.11 -0.59 8.15
N LEU A 362 30.76 -0.07 9.20
CA LEU A 362 30.46 1.15 9.94
C LEU A 362 30.29 2.39 9.08
N THR A 363 31.07 2.56 8.01
CA THR A 363 31.09 3.82 7.28
C THR A 363 29.84 4.02 6.45
N PHE A 364 29.46 3.05 5.61
CA PHE A 364 28.27 3.25 4.75
C PHE A 364 27.00 3.33 5.59
N GLY A 365 26.78 2.36 6.50
CA GLY A 365 25.56 2.33 7.31
C GLY A 365 25.42 3.60 8.17
N LEU A 366 26.51 4.12 8.74
CA LEU A 366 26.52 5.39 9.46
C LEU A 366 26.26 6.59 8.53
N LEU A 367 26.92 6.65 7.37
CA LEU A 367 26.72 7.72 6.39
C LEU A 367 25.27 7.77 5.89
N PHE A 368 24.68 6.62 5.58
CA PHE A 368 23.29 6.52 5.18
C PHE A 368 22.36 7.05 6.29
N ARG A 369 22.51 6.56 7.53
CA ARG A 369 21.70 7.03 8.67
C ARG A 369 21.85 8.52 8.93
N ALA A 370 23.08 9.03 8.90
CA ALA A 370 23.36 10.46 9.04
C ALA A 370 22.72 11.27 7.90
N PHE A 371 22.82 10.79 6.66
CA PHE A 371 22.19 11.41 5.50
C PHE A 371 20.67 11.47 5.65
N MET A 372 20.03 10.38 6.07
CA MET A 372 18.58 10.31 6.28
C MET A 372 18.14 11.28 7.39
N ALA A 373 18.85 11.31 8.52
CA ALA A 373 18.59 12.24 9.61
C ALA A 373 18.73 13.70 9.15
N LEU A 374 19.86 14.08 8.54
CA LEU A 374 20.11 15.43 8.03
C LEU A 374 19.06 15.86 7.00
N THR A 375 18.68 14.96 6.09
CA THR A 375 17.64 15.23 5.09
C THR A 375 16.29 15.48 5.74
N SER A 376 15.90 14.67 6.74
CA SER A 376 14.65 14.85 7.48
C SER A 376 14.61 16.20 8.21
N PHE A 377 15.70 16.59 8.88
CA PHE A 377 15.81 17.89 9.54
C PHE A 377 15.77 19.06 8.54
N ALA A 378 16.48 18.95 7.41
CA ALA A 378 16.46 19.97 6.38
C ALA A 378 15.03 20.20 5.85
N ILE A 379 14.31 19.13 5.50
CA ILE A 379 12.92 19.21 5.04
C ILE A 379 12.01 19.79 6.14
N ALA A 380 12.15 19.31 7.38
CA ALA A 380 11.37 19.81 8.52
C ALA A 380 11.57 21.30 8.74
N MET A 381 12.81 21.79 8.67
CA MET A 381 13.11 23.21 8.85
C MET A 381 12.47 24.10 7.79
N VAL A 382 12.43 23.66 6.52
CA VAL A 382 11.78 24.45 5.48
C VAL A 382 10.26 24.43 5.62
N LEU A 383 9.65 23.26 5.92
CA LEU A 383 8.21 23.16 6.18
C LEU A 383 7.81 23.91 7.45
N TRP A 384 8.65 23.92 8.48
CA TRP A 384 8.43 24.63 9.75
C TRP A 384 8.30 26.14 9.54
N ARG A 385 9.15 26.71 8.67
CA ARG A 385 9.07 28.15 8.30
C ARG A 385 7.76 28.49 7.58
N GLN A 386 7.22 27.54 6.83
CA GLN A 386 5.96 27.72 6.08
C GLN A 386 4.72 27.40 6.91
N ALA A 387 4.88 26.66 8.02
CA ALA A 387 3.77 26.28 8.88
C ALA A 387 3.19 27.50 9.61
N SER A 388 1.88 27.68 9.48
CA SER A 388 1.17 28.82 10.07
C SER A 388 0.85 28.63 11.56
N SER A 389 0.77 27.39 12.03
CA SER A 389 0.29 27.08 13.38
C SER A 389 1.43 26.55 14.26
N PRO A 390 1.50 26.99 15.54
CA PRO A 390 2.53 26.49 16.47
C PRO A 390 2.49 24.96 16.64
N SER A 391 1.30 24.36 16.63
CA SER A 391 1.14 22.91 16.72
C SER A 391 1.79 22.19 15.53
N SER A 392 1.55 22.64 14.30
CA SER A 392 2.17 22.06 13.09
C SER A 392 3.70 22.18 13.11
N ARG A 393 4.21 23.28 13.66
CA ARG A 393 5.65 23.53 13.83
C ARG A 393 6.28 22.53 14.80
N ILE A 394 5.66 22.34 15.96
CA ILE A 394 6.13 21.38 16.98
C ILE A 394 6.09 19.96 16.41
N THR A 395 4.99 19.56 15.77
CA THR A 395 4.86 18.20 15.21
C THR A 395 5.85 17.92 14.08
N LEU A 396 6.23 18.91 13.26
CA LEU A 396 7.29 18.76 12.25
C LEU A 396 8.67 18.54 12.87
N LEU A 397 9.00 19.28 13.94
CA LEU A 397 10.27 19.10 14.64
C LEU A 397 10.33 17.74 15.33
N LEU A 398 9.24 17.33 15.98
CA LEU A 398 9.13 16.01 16.59
C LEU A 398 9.20 14.90 15.54
N TRP A 399 8.57 15.05 14.38
CA TRP A 399 8.72 14.10 13.27
C TRP A 399 10.19 13.89 12.89
N ALA A 400 10.94 14.97 12.64
CA ALA A 400 12.36 14.85 12.28
C ALA A 400 13.20 14.24 13.41
N LEU A 401 12.90 14.60 14.66
CA LEU A 401 13.58 14.05 15.84
C LEU A 401 13.34 12.54 15.97
N PHE A 402 12.08 12.09 15.94
CA PHE A 402 11.73 10.68 16.07
C PHE A 402 12.24 9.86 14.88
N LEU A 403 12.13 10.38 13.65
CA LEU A 403 12.66 9.70 12.47
C LEU A 403 14.18 9.58 12.54
N SER A 404 14.89 10.63 12.98
CA SER A 404 16.34 10.55 13.17
C SER A 404 16.70 9.57 14.28
N ALA A 405 15.99 9.61 15.41
CA ALA A 405 16.18 8.70 16.52
C ALA A 405 15.97 7.22 16.11
N ALA A 406 15.01 6.93 15.23
CA ALA A 406 14.80 5.59 14.68
C ALA A 406 16.05 5.00 14.01
N PHE A 407 16.90 5.84 13.41
CA PHE A 407 18.14 5.39 12.79
C PHE A 407 19.28 5.16 13.80
N PHE A 408 19.21 5.68 15.02
CA PHE A 408 20.32 5.65 15.98
C PHE A 408 20.05 4.89 17.29
N ILE A 409 18.79 4.71 17.70
CA ILE A 409 18.44 4.13 19.02
C ILE A 409 18.60 2.60 19.08
N GLY A 410 18.66 1.93 17.93
CA GLY A 410 18.85 0.48 17.84
C GLY A 410 17.84 -0.18 16.91
N ARG A 411 18.12 -1.43 16.54
CA ARG A 411 17.33 -2.22 15.59
C ARG A 411 15.91 -2.50 16.10
N GLU A 412 15.80 -2.90 17.37
CA GLU A 412 14.54 -3.32 17.98
C GLU A 412 13.51 -2.18 18.07
N SER A 413 13.93 -0.99 18.51
CA SER A 413 13.01 0.14 18.70
C SER A 413 12.81 1.00 17.44
N SER A 414 13.42 0.64 16.31
CA SER A 414 13.40 1.49 15.12
C SER A 414 11.98 1.67 14.57
N LEU A 415 11.18 0.60 14.62
CA LEU A 415 9.83 0.54 14.06
C LEU A 415 8.86 1.49 14.76
N GLU A 416 8.84 1.50 16.09
CA GLU A 416 7.96 2.33 16.89
C GLU A 416 8.30 3.81 16.69
N PHE A 417 9.59 4.14 16.63
CA PHE A 417 10.02 5.52 16.39
C PHE A 417 9.61 6.01 15.00
N VAL A 418 9.72 5.18 13.95
CA VAL A 418 9.24 5.55 12.60
C VAL A 418 7.72 5.67 12.58
N PHE A 419 7.00 4.76 13.20
CA PHE A 419 5.55 4.83 13.29
C PHE A 419 5.07 6.12 14.00
N ILE A 420 5.69 6.47 15.14
CA ILE A 420 5.43 7.73 15.85
C ILE A 420 5.78 8.92 14.96
N ALA A 421 6.95 8.91 14.31
CA ALA A 421 7.38 10.00 13.43
C ALA A 421 6.34 10.25 12.33
N TYR A 422 5.92 9.21 11.62
CA TYR A 422 4.97 9.35 10.51
C TYR A 422 3.56 9.69 10.97
N SER A 423 3.17 9.29 12.18
CA SER A 423 1.92 9.74 12.81
C SER A 423 1.93 11.26 13.05
N LEU A 424 3.03 11.78 13.59
CA LEU A 424 3.22 13.22 13.81
C LEU A 424 3.23 14.00 12.49
N LEU A 425 3.90 13.47 11.46
CA LEU A 425 3.93 14.07 10.14
C LEU A 425 2.54 14.11 9.50
N ALA A 426 1.80 13.00 9.54
CA ALA A 426 0.43 12.93 9.02
C ALA A 426 -0.49 13.96 9.69
N LEU A 427 -0.42 14.09 11.02
CA LEU A 427 -1.16 15.10 11.78
C LEU A 427 -0.76 16.53 11.37
N SER A 428 0.54 16.79 11.18
CA SER A 428 1.02 18.09 10.71
C SER A 428 0.51 18.43 9.32
N LEU A 429 0.61 17.49 8.38
CA LEU A 429 0.15 17.66 7.00
C LEU A 429 -1.37 17.87 6.93
N ALA A 430 -2.15 17.10 7.67
CA ALA A 430 -3.59 17.25 7.77
C ALA A 430 -4.00 18.63 8.29
N SER A 431 -3.23 19.18 9.25
CA SER A 431 -3.47 20.51 9.80
C SER A 431 -3.28 21.63 8.76
N SER A 432 -2.39 21.44 7.79
CA SER A 432 -2.06 22.40 6.72
C SER A 432 -3.04 22.39 5.53
N PHE A 433 -3.86 21.33 5.41
CA PHE A 433 -4.64 21.04 4.20
C PHE A 433 -5.58 22.18 3.75
N LYS A 434 -6.18 22.93 4.70
CA LYS A 434 -7.13 24.01 4.39
C LYS A 434 -6.50 25.26 3.78
N GLN A 435 -5.22 25.54 4.04
CA GLN A 435 -4.59 26.78 3.58
C GLN A 435 -4.32 26.78 2.08
N THR A 436 -3.93 25.63 1.53
CA THR A 436 -3.65 25.49 0.09
C THR A 436 -4.90 25.71 -0.76
N LEU A 437 -6.08 25.32 -0.26
CA LEU A 437 -7.34 25.43 -0.98
C LEU A 437 -7.85 26.87 -1.04
N ALA A 438 -7.59 27.67 -0.01
CA ALA A 438 -7.93 29.09 -0.02
C ALA A 438 -7.04 29.91 -0.97
N ALA A 439 -5.80 29.47 -1.21
CA ALA A 439 -4.81 30.17 -2.02
C ALA A 439 -4.85 29.81 -3.52
N SER A 440 -5.64 28.81 -3.93
CA SER A 440 -5.75 28.46 -5.35
C SER A 440 -6.42 29.61 -6.10
N PRO A 441 -5.77 30.20 -7.12
CA PRO A 441 -6.34 31.33 -7.85
C PRO A 441 -7.69 30.90 -8.41
N LYS A 442 -8.74 31.68 -8.12
CA LYS A 442 -10.04 31.48 -8.77
C LYS A 442 -9.76 31.41 -10.27
N PRO A 443 -10.18 30.35 -10.99
CA PRO A 443 -9.95 30.28 -12.42
C PRO A 443 -10.49 31.57 -13.00
N SER A 444 -9.61 32.37 -13.62
CA SER A 444 -10.03 33.58 -14.33
C SER A 444 -10.92 33.09 -15.45
N VAL A 445 -12.23 33.13 -15.24
CA VAL A 445 -13.19 32.86 -16.30
C VAL A 445 -12.98 34.00 -17.29
N LYS A 446 -12.17 33.74 -18.32
CA LYS A 446 -12.13 34.60 -19.49
C LYS A 446 -13.51 34.47 -20.11
N VAL A 447 -14.40 35.39 -19.76
CA VAL A 447 -15.68 35.56 -20.44
C VAL A 447 -15.31 36.10 -21.81
N TYR A 448 -15.19 35.20 -22.79
CA TYR A 448 -15.17 35.62 -24.18
C TYR A 448 -16.57 36.19 -24.45
N LYS A 449 -16.67 37.52 -24.54
CA LYS A 449 -17.84 38.15 -25.15
C LYS A 449 -17.81 37.75 -26.63
N LEU A 450 -18.76 36.92 -27.02
CA LEU A 450 -19.07 36.62 -28.42
C LEU A 450 -19.61 37.87 -29.10
#